data_AF-A0A831KP49-F1
#
_entry.id   AF-A0A831KP49-F1
#
_cell.length_a   1.000
_cell.length_b   1.000
_cell.length_c   1.000
_cell.angle_alpha   90.00
_cell.angle_beta   90.00
_cell.angle_gamma   90.00
#
_symmetry.space_group_name_H-M   'P 1'
#
loop_
_entity.id
_entity.type
_entity.pdbx_description
1 polymer ?
#
loop_
_entity_poly.entity_id
_entity_poly.type
_entity_poly.pdbx_seq_one_letter_code
_entity_poly.pdbx_strand_id
1 'polypeptide(L)'
;LLFGPENTGLSNGELTLCQMVVTIPSAGSLSSYNLSHAVILTLFQIMMAAAPDKENPHQTPASFNSLEGMYTHVEETLTKADFLWEDNPDHMMHAVRSFINRATPTEEEVKMVRGVCRKLLWQMRDR
;
A
#
# COMPACT_ATOMS: atom_id res chain seq x y z
N LEU A 1 -12.18 -5.99 5.84
CA LEU A 1 -13.17 -6.00 4.74
C LEU A 1 -14.55 -5.95 5.38
N LEU A 2 -15.37 -4.94 5.09
CA LEU A 2 -16.67 -4.74 5.71
C LEU A 2 -17.74 -4.79 4.62
N PHE A 3 -18.87 -5.44 4.90
CA PHE A 3 -20.05 -5.44 4.06
C PHE A 3 -21.27 -5.05 4.90
N GLY A 4 -22.13 -4.19 4.35
CA GLY A 4 -23.38 -3.81 5.00
C GLY A 4 -24.52 -4.78 4.74
N PRO A 5 -25.65 -4.65 5.45
CA PRO A 5 -26.86 -5.42 5.17
C PRO A 5 -27.36 -5.23 3.72
N GLU A 6 -27.94 -6.28 3.13
CA GLU A 6 -28.32 -6.31 1.70
C GLU A 6 -29.29 -5.18 1.31
N ASN A 7 -30.23 -4.85 2.20
CA ASN A 7 -31.29 -3.87 1.90
C ASN A 7 -30.83 -2.42 2.07
N THR A 8 -29.85 -2.16 2.93
CA THR A 8 -29.51 -0.79 3.38
C THR A 8 -28.05 -0.42 3.12
N GLY A 9 -27.18 -1.39 2.85
CA GLY A 9 -25.74 -1.17 2.76
C GLY A 9 -25.15 -0.63 4.07
N LEU A 10 -23.95 -0.07 3.96
CA LEU A 10 -23.30 0.66 5.05
C LEU A 10 -23.80 2.11 5.07
N SER A 11 -24.01 2.63 6.28
CA SER A 11 -24.30 4.05 6.47
C SER A 11 -23.08 4.91 6.14
N ASN A 12 -23.32 6.20 5.84
CA ASN A 12 -22.24 7.16 5.62
C ASN A 12 -21.30 7.29 6.83
N GLY A 13 -21.82 7.14 8.05
CA GLY A 13 -21.01 7.12 9.27
C GLY A 13 -20.05 5.94 9.30
N GLU A 14 -20.52 4.74 8.96
CA GLU A 14 -19.68 3.52 8.88
C GLU A 14 -18.67 3.60 7.74
N LEU A 15 -19.05 4.15 6.58
CA LEU A 15 -18.15 4.35 5.45
C LEU A 15 -16.98 5.29 5.79
N THR A 16 -17.22 6.32 6.60
CA THR A 16 -16.19 7.30 7.00
C THR A 16 -15.07 6.67 7.85
N LEU A 17 -15.35 5.53 8.50
CA LEU A 17 -14.36 4.79 9.29
C LEU A 17 -13.50 3.86 8.44
N CYS A 18 -13.85 3.64 7.17
CA CYS A 18 -13.14 2.74 6.28
C CYS A 18 -11.93 3.45 5.63
N GLN A 19 -10.77 2.77 5.56
CA GLN A 19 -9.59 3.31 4.87
C GLN A 19 -9.75 3.35 3.35
N MET A 20 -10.64 2.53 2.80
CA MET A 20 -10.91 2.43 1.38
C MET A 20 -12.36 1.99 1.17
N VAL A 21 -13.01 2.58 0.17
CA VAL A 21 -14.31 2.15 -0.33
C VAL A 21 -14.11 1.48 -1.67
N VAL A 22 -14.65 0.28 -1.83
CA VAL A 22 -14.55 -0.52 -3.06
C VAL A 22 -15.95 -0.64 -3.66
N THR A 23 -16.07 -0.39 -4.95
CA THR A 23 -17.32 -0.53 -5.70
C THR A 23 -17.18 -1.65 -6.71
N ILE A 24 -18.10 -2.62 -6.69
CA ILE A 24 -18.19 -3.66 -7.72
C ILE A 24 -18.92 -3.06 -8.92
N PRO A 25 -18.31 -3.00 -10.12
CA PRO A 25 -18.98 -2.49 -11.31
C PRO A 25 -20.24 -3.31 -11.61
N SER A 26 -21.38 -2.65 -11.82
CA SER A 26 -22.63 -3.28 -12.23
C SER A 26 -23.06 -2.82 -13.63
N ALA A 27 -23.81 -3.67 -14.33
CA ALA A 27 -24.32 -3.39 -15.66
C ALA A 27 -25.73 -2.80 -15.60
N GLY A 28 -25.97 -1.71 -16.33
CA GLY A 28 -27.29 -1.11 -16.49
C GLY A 28 -27.78 -0.36 -15.24
N SER A 29 -29.10 -0.35 -15.03
CA SER A 29 -29.76 0.39 -13.94
C SER A 29 -29.80 -0.35 -12.59
N LEU A 30 -29.26 -1.57 -12.52
CA LEU A 30 -29.19 -2.34 -11.27
C LEU A 30 -27.94 -1.93 -10.51
N SER A 31 -28.11 -1.19 -9.42
CA SER A 31 -27.04 -0.58 -8.65
C SER A 31 -26.57 -1.40 -7.45
N SER A 32 -27.17 -2.58 -7.19
CA SER A 32 -26.80 -3.43 -6.07
C SER A 32 -26.75 -4.90 -6.44
N TYR A 33 -25.75 -5.58 -5.88
CA TYR A 33 -25.64 -7.03 -5.91
C TYR A 33 -26.24 -7.62 -4.63
N ASN A 34 -26.75 -8.84 -4.73
CA ASN A 34 -27.00 -9.66 -3.55
C ASN A 34 -25.72 -9.73 -2.70
N LEU A 35 -25.87 -9.67 -1.38
CA LEU A 35 -24.75 -9.59 -0.45
C LEU A 35 -23.77 -10.78 -0.62
N SER A 36 -24.30 -11.99 -0.78
CA SER A 36 -23.45 -13.18 -0.96
C SER A 36 -22.63 -13.12 -2.26
N HIS A 37 -23.20 -12.59 -3.34
CA HIS A 37 -22.48 -12.39 -4.60
C HIS A 37 -21.40 -11.32 -4.48
N ALA A 38 -21.70 -10.20 -3.80
CA ALA A 38 -20.70 -9.16 -3.55
C ALA A 38 -19.51 -9.69 -2.74
N VAL A 39 -19.79 -10.50 -1.71
CA VAL A 39 -18.76 -11.18 -0.92
C VAL A 39 -17.93 -12.11 -1.78
N ILE A 40 -18.56 -13.00 -2.55
CA ILE A 40 -17.86 -13.98 -3.41
C ILE A 40 -16.97 -13.28 -4.45
N LEU A 41 -17.48 -12.25 -5.14
CA LEU A 41 -16.70 -11.51 -6.13
C LEU A 41 -15.49 -10.81 -5.52
N THR A 42 -15.66 -10.23 -4.33
CA THR A 42 -14.58 -9.55 -3.61
C THR A 42 -13.50 -10.53 -3.17
N LEU A 43 -13.91 -11.66 -2.59
CA LEU A 43 -12.98 -12.73 -2.19
C LEU A 43 -12.26 -13.34 -3.40
N PHE A 44 -12.99 -13.55 -4.49
CA PHE A 44 -12.42 -14.05 -5.74
C PHE A 44 -11.35 -13.10 -6.26
N GLN A 45 -11.58 -11.78 -6.26
CA GLN A 45 -10.56 -10.83 -6.70
C GLN A 45 -9.36 -10.74 -5.75
N ILE A 46 -9.59 -10.83 -4.44
CA ILE A 46 -8.47 -10.94 -3.49
C ILE A 46 -7.64 -12.19 -3.79
N MET A 47 -8.29 -13.32 -4.07
CA MET A 47 -7.62 -14.57 -4.40
C MET A 47 -6.88 -14.50 -5.74
N MET A 48 -7.46 -13.86 -6.77
CA MET A 48 -6.79 -13.66 -8.05
C MET A 48 -5.57 -12.74 -7.91
N ALA A 49 -5.67 -11.68 -7.11
CA ALA A 49 -4.56 -10.78 -6.83
C ALA A 49 -3.48 -11.43 -5.94
N ALA A 50 -3.87 -12.36 -5.07
CA ALA A 50 -2.96 -13.13 -4.24
C ALA A 50 -2.40 -14.37 -4.95
N ALA A 51 -2.97 -14.76 -6.09
CA ALA A 51 -2.45 -15.86 -6.88
C ALA A 51 -1.05 -15.46 -7.37
N PRO A 52 -0.01 -16.28 -7.10
CA PRO A 52 1.31 -15.99 -7.60
C PRO A 52 1.23 -15.91 -9.12
N ASP A 53 1.74 -14.82 -9.68
CA ASP A 53 1.81 -14.64 -11.12
C ASP A 53 2.62 -15.81 -11.68
N LYS A 54 1.94 -16.75 -12.35
CA LYS A 54 2.58 -17.98 -12.85
C LYS A 54 3.63 -17.66 -13.92
N GLU A 55 3.59 -16.46 -14.50
CA GLU A 55 4.55 -16.02 -15.50
C GLU A 55 5.78 -15.32 -14.90
N ASN A 56 5.76 -14.95 -13.61
CA ASN A 56 6.89 -14.23 -12.98
C ASN A 56 7.15 -14.64 -11.52
N PRO A 57 7.79 -15.80 -11.28
CA PRO A 57 8.11 -16.27 -9.93
C PRO A 57 9.07 -15.35 -9.13
N HIS A 58 9.61 -14.29 -9.75
CA HIS A 58 10.51 -13.31 -9.13
C HIS A 58 9.81 -12.06 -8.59
N GLN A 59 8.48 -11.91 -8.76
CA GLN A 59 7.76 -10.68 -8.41
C GLN A 59 6.90 -10.79 -7.15
N THR A 60 7.27 -11.63 -6.18
CA THR A 60 6.58 -11.61 -4.89
C THR A 60 6.86 -10.27 -4.20
N PRO A 61 5.83 -9.44 -3.92
CA PRO A 61 6.04 -8.18 -3.23
C PRO A 61 6.67 -8.40 -1.86
N ALA A 62 7.49 -7.46 -1.43
CA ALA A 62 8.09 -7.50 -0.11
C ALA A 62 7.01 -7.51 0.98
N SER A 63 7.32 -8.16 2.09
CA SER A 63 6.45 -8.15 3.25
C SER A 63 6.27 -6.73 3.79
N PHE A 64 5.10 -6.49 4.42
CA PHE A 64 4.80 -5.21 5.06
C PHE A 64 5.92 -4.76 6.03
N ASN A 65 6.43 -5.67 6.85
CA ASN A 65 7.51 -5.39 7.79
C ASN A 65 8.81 -4.97 7.09
N SER A 66 9.14 -5.60 5.95
CA SER A 66 10.31 -5.23 5.15
C SER A 66 10.16 -3.84 4.55
N LEU A 67 8.97 -3.48 4.06
CA LEU A 67 8.66 -2.17 3.52
C LEU A 67 8.74 -1.07 4.58
N GLU A 68 8.12 -1.27 5.76
CA GLU A 68 8.20 -0.31 6.86
C GLU A 68 9.65 -0.08 7.30
N GLY A 69 10.43 -1.15 7.45
CA GLY A 69 11.86 -1.03 7.78
C GLY A 69 12.71 -0.34 6.71
N MET A 70 12.25 -0.32 5.46
CA MET A 70 12.86 0.50 4.40
C MET A 70 12.43 1.96 4.50
N TYR A 71 11.15 2.23 4.74
CA TYR A 71 10.66 3.59 4.91
C TYR A 71 11.34 4.31 6.07
N THR A 72 11.59 3.64 7.19
CA THR A 72 12.38 4.20 8.30
C THR A 72 13.78 4.62 7.87
N HIS A 73 14.52 3.76 7.15
CA HIS A 73 15.86 4.13 6.67
C HIS A 73 15.83 5.25 5.62
N VAL A 74 14.82 5.29 4.76
CA VAL A 74 14.63 6.36 3.77
C VAL A 74 14.38 7.68 4.49
N GLU A 75 13.48 7.69 5.47
CA GLU A 75 13.17 8.86 6.29
C GLU A 75 14.41 9.38 7.01
N GLU A 76 15.15 8.52 7.72
CA GLU A 76 16.41 8.88 8.38
C GLU A 76 17.41 9.51 7.39
N THR A 77 17.53 8.93 6.19
CA THR A 77 18.44 9.43 5.16
C THR A 77 18.01 10.79 4.62
N LEU A 78 16.72 10.98 4.34
CA LEU A 78 16.19 12.24 3.81
C LEU A 78 16.21 13.36 4.85
N THR A 79 15.94 13.04 6.11
CA THR A 79 16.11 13.97 7.24
C THR A 79 17.56 14.42 7.34
N LYS A 80 18.51 13.47 7.29
CA LYS A 80 19.94 13.81 7.41
C LYS A 80 20.48 14.61 6.22
N ALA A 81 19.83 14.49 5.07
CA ALA A 81 20.14 15.23 3.86
C ALA A 81 19.48 16.64 3.81
N ASP A 82 18.76 17.06 4.85
CA ASP A 82 17.93 18.28 4.88
C ASP A 82 16.94 18.38 3.70
N PHE A 83 16.45 17.22 3.22
CA PHE A 83 15.49 17.17 2.12
C PHE A 83 14.04 17.30 2.59
N LEU A 84 13.73 16.78 3.79
CA LEU A 84 12.38 16.89 4.36
C LEU A 84 12.16 18.32 4.89
N TRP A 85 11.04 18.94 4.49
CA TRP A 85 10.66 20.25 5.00
C TRP A 85 10.32 20.17 6.49
N GLU A 86 10.88 21.08 7.28
CA GLU A 86 10.65 21.17 8.74
C GLU A 86 9.17 21.28 9.10
N ASP A 87 8.38 21.97 8.28
CA ASP A 87 6.97 22.25 8.55
C ASP A 87 6.04 21.04 8.33
N ASN A 88 6.43 20.06 7.50
CA ASN A 88 5.55 18.91 7.21
C ASN A 88 6.29 17.67 6.66
N PRO A 89 7.15 17.02 7.47
CA PRO A 89 7.91 15.84 7.05
C PRO A 89 7.00 14.65 6.72
N ASP A 90 5.89 14.48 7.45
CA ASP A 90 4.93 13.39 7.26
C ASP A 90 4.30 13.42 5.87
N HIS A 91 3.89 14.59 5.39
CA HIS A 91 3.30 14.74 4.05
C HIS A 91 4.27 14.34 2.93
N MET A 92 5.55 14.71 3.06
CA MET A 92 6.57 14.28 2.11
C MET A 92 6.80 12.77 2.17
N MET A 93 6.87 12.19 3.37
CA MET A 93 7.00 10.74 3.54
C MET A 93 5.79 9.97 3.00
N HIS A 94 4.58 10.51 3.11
CA HIS A 94 3.40 9.95 2.46
C HIS A 94 3.55 9.92 0.93
N ALA A 95 4.01 11.02 0.33
CA ALA A 95 4.27 11.08 -1.11
C ALA A 95 5.35 10.07 -1.56
N VAL A 96 6.43 9.93 -0.78
CA VAL A 96 7.50 8.95 -1.01
C VAL A 96 6.96 7.52 -0.92
N ARG A 97 6.19 7.20 0.13
CA ARG A 97 5.55 5.88 0.31
C ARG A 97 4.61 5.57 -0.85
N SER A 98 3.77 6.53 -1.26
CA SER A 98 2.89 6.37 -2.41
C SER A 98 3.65 6.17 -3.72
N PHE A 99 4.79 6.85 -3.92
CA PHE A 99 5.62 6.67 -5.10
C PHE A 99 6.23 5.26 -5.15
N ILE A 100 6.86 4.82 -4.06
CA ILE A 100 7.54 3.52 -3.99
C ILE A 100 6.53 2.36 -4.09
N ASN A 101 5.38 2.47 -3.41
CA ASN A 101 4.36 1.41 -3.44
C ASN A 101 3.80 1.12 -4.84
N ARG A 102 3.85 2.08 -5.78
CA ARG A 102 3.42 1.86 -7.17
C ARG A 102 4.28 0.82 -7.90
N ALA A 103 5.54 0.68 -7.49
CA ALA A 103 6.47 -0.27 -8.09
C ALA A 103 6.33 -1.69 -7.53
N THR A 104 5.51 -1.90 -6.49
CA THR A 104 5.33 -3.19 -5.80
C THR A 104 6.67 -3.90 -5.51
N PRO A 105 7.60 -3.23 -4.79
CA PRO A 105 8.97 -3.69 -4.69
C PRO A 105 9.09 -5.05 -4.00
N THR A 106 10.03 -5.86 -4.47
CA THR A 106 10.38 -7.19 -3.97
C THR A 106 11.32 -7.11 -2.76
N GLU A 107 11.48 -8.21 -2.02
CA GLU A 107 12.41 -8.28 -0.88
C GLU A 107 13.87 -7.92 -1.26
N GLU A 108 14.30 -8.24 -2.49
CA GLU A 108 15.65 -7.91 -2.96
C GLU A 108 15.82 -6.41 -3.20
N GLU A 109 14.84 -5.77 -3.85
CA GLU A 109 14.83 -4.33 -4.08
C GLU A 109 14.76 -3.54 -2.78
N VAL A 110 13.93 -4.00 -1.82
CA VAL A 110 13.88 -3.42 -0.48
C VAL A 110 15.25 -3.49 0.21
N LYS A 111 15.93 -4.64 0.16
CA LYS A 111 17.28 -4.79 0.72
C LYS A 111 18.29 -3.87 0.03
N MET A 112 18.19 -3.72 -1.29
CA MET A 112 19.03 -2.82 -2.08
C MET A 112 18.86 -1.37 -1.63
N VAL A 113 17.63 -0.86 -1.56
CA VAL A 113 17.32 0.50 -1.09
C VAL A 113 17.82 0.72 0.33
N ARG A 114 17.57 -0.23 1.24
CA ARG A 114 18.10 -0.17 2.61
C ARG A 114 19.63 -0.13 2.66
N GLY A 115 20.30 -0.83 1.73
CA GLY A 115 21.75 -0.79 1.55
C GLY A 115 22.25 0.60 1.14
N VAL A 116 21.58 1.22 0.17
CA VAL A 116 21.89 2.59 -0.28
C VAL A 116 21.73 3.59 0.86
N CYS A 117 20.59 3.58 1.57
CA CYS A 117 20.34 4.43 2.73
C CYS A 117 21.44 4.29 3.79
N ARG A 118 21.78 3.06 4.20
CA ARG A 118 22.87 2.83 5.17
C ARG A 118 24.21 3.39 4.70
N LYS A 119 24.54 3.25 3.41
CA LYS A 119 25.80 3.76 2.87
C LYS A 119 25.84 5.29 2.84
N LEU A 120 24.74 5.93 2.46
CA LEU A 120 24.59 7.39 2.48
C LEU A 120 24.68 7.93 3.92
N LEU A 121 23.93 7.35 4.86
CA LEU A 121 23.99 7.72 6.27
C LEU A 121 25.40 7.58 6.85
N TRP A 122 26.12 6.51 6.51
CA TRP A 122 27.52 6.34 6.91
C TRP A 122 28.41 7.47 6.36
N GLN A 123 28.27 7.84 5.09
CA GLN A 123 29.04 8.94 4.48
C GLN A 123 28.70 10.31 5.06
N MET A 124 27.43 10.54 5.42
CA MET A 124 26.98 11.79 6.03
C MET A 124 27.43 11.93 7.50
N ARG A 125 27.76 10.82 8.16
CA ARG A 125 28.27 10.82 9.55
C ARG A 125 29.77 11.11 9.62
N ASP A 126 30.52 10.71 8.60
CA ASP A 126 31.99 10.91 8.51
C ASP A 126 32.36 12.27 7.88
N ARG A 127 31.40 13.20 7.76
CA ARG A 127 31.57 14.60 7.35
C ARG A 127 31.20 15.52 8.50
#